data_AF-A0A957LEC6-F1
#
_entry.id   AF-A0A957LEC6-F1
#
_cell.length_a   1.000
_cell.length_b   1.000
_cell.length_c   1.000
_cell.angle_alpha   90.00
_cell.angle_beta   90.00
_cell.angle_gamma   90.00
#
_symmetry.space_group_name_H-M   'P 1'
#
loop_
_entity.id
_entity.type
_entity.pdbx_description
1 polymer ?
#
loop_
_entity_poly.entity_id
_entity_poly.type
_entity_poly.pdbx_seq_one_letter_code
_entity_poly.pdbx_strand_id
1 'polypeptide(L)'
;MPQTVLDGPLGRSATITYSYRLNTAYAPRSNYSRDLTAMQQPFFLVAGLNDQAFIAEQYQPTFSQYTQSGHYHLLPNTGHIDLLTHPDLSALIANWLTTQKTTQPN
;
A
#
# COMPACT_ATOMS: atom_id res chain seq x y z
N MET A 1 12.39 -4.99 19.95
CA MET A 1 11.03 -5.19 20.48
C MET A 1 11.03 -4.87 21.97
N PRO A 2 10.04 -4.15 22.52
CA PRO A 2 10.01 -3.78 23.93
C PRO A 2 9.91 -5.00 24.86
N GLN A 3 10.58 -4.94 26.01
CA GLN A 3 10.57 -6.04 27.00
C GLN A 3 9.17 -6.34 27.52
N THR A 4 8.34 -5.30 27.66
CA THR A 4 6.92 -5.41 28.05
C THR A 4 6.07 -6.25 27.09
N VAL A 5 6.45 -6.34 25.82
CA VAL A 5 5.79 -7.20 24.82
C VAL A 5 6.27 -8.64 24.95
N LEU A 6 7.58 -8.84 25.17
CA LEU A 6 8.19 -10.16 25.30
C LEU A 6 7.75 -10.90 26.56
N ASP A 7 7.60 -10.16 27.67
CA ASP A 7 7.18 -10.72 28.96
C ASP A 7 5.64 -10.79 29.10
N GLY A 8 4.90 -10.26 28.13
CA GLY A 8 3.44 -10.26 28.12
C GLY A 8 2.82 -11.62 27.78
N PRO A 9 1.49 -11.78 27.96
CA PRO A 9 0.78 -13.04 27.68
C PRO A 9 0.95 -13.57 26.26
N LEU A 10 1.21 -12.68 25.29
CA LEU A 10 1.43 -13.01 23.88
C LEU A 10 2.91 -13.02 23.46
N GLY A 11 3.85 -12.89 24.40
CA GLY A 11 5.29 -12.77 24.10
C GLY A 11 5.85 -13.92 23.25
N ARG A 12 5.33 -15.14 23.42
CA ARG A 12 5.73 -16.30 22.60
C ARG A 12 5.32 -16.21 21.13
N SER A 13 4.33 -15.39 20.80
CA SER A 13 3.88 -15.15 19.41
C SER A 13 4.67 -14.02 18.73
N ALA A 14 5.54 -13.35 19.47
CA ALA A 14 6.25 -12.19 18.96
C ALA A 14 7.41 -12.63 18.04
N THR A 15 7.40 -12.14 16.81
CA THR A 15 8.49 -12.38 15.85
C THR A 15 9.66 -11.46 16.19
N ILE A 16 10.71 -12.02 16.82
CA ILE A 16 11.90 -11.27 17.25
C ILE A 16 13.04 -11.27 16.22
N THR A 17 12.97 -12.14 15.21
CA THR A 17 14.00 -12.29 14.18
C THR A 17 13.38 -12.51 12.82
N TYR A 18 13.92 -11.87 11.79
CA TYR A 18 13.62 -12.13 10.40
C TYR A 18 14.87 -12.67 9.70
N SER A 19 14.73 -13.66 8.82
CA SER A 19 15.84 -14.03 7.95
C SER A 19 16.13 -12.89 6.96
N TYR A 20 17.38 -12.77 6.52
CA TYR A 20 17.77 -11.78 5.52
C TYR A 20 16.86 -11.84 4.29
N ARG A 21 16.63 -13.06 3.77
CA ARG A 21 15.75 -13.30 2.60
C ARG A 21 14.33 -12.77 2.83
N LEU A 22 13.76 -13.02 4.00
CA LEU A 22 12.42 -12.53 4.33
C LEU A 22 12.40 -11.01 4.42
N ASN A 23 13.38 -10.41 5.10
CA ASN A 23 13.45 -8.96 5.22
C ASN A 23 13.61 -8.27 3.85
N THR A 24 14.44 -8.83 2.96
CA THR A 24 14.59 -8.32 1.59
C THR A 24 13.33 -8.46 0.75
N ALA A 25 12.46 -9.44 1.05
CA ALA A 25 11.24 -9.66 0.29
C ALA A 25 10.15 -8.61 0.56
N TYR A 26 10.30 -7.77 1.58
CA TYR A 26 9.40 -6.63 1.83
C TYR A 26 9.67 -5.45 0.90
N ALA A 27 10.87 -5.35 0.31
CA ALA A 27 11.18 -4.28 -0.63
C ALA A 27 10.48 -4.52 -1.98
N PRO A 28 10.05 -3.45 -2.68
CA PRO A 28 9.67 -3.56 -4.08
C PRO A 28 10.77 -4.24 -4.91
N ARG A 29 10.38 -4.98 -5.95
CA ARG A 29 11.35 -5.59 -6.86
C ARG A 29 12.23 -4.50 -7.47
N SER A 30 13.53 -4.77 -7.61
CA SER A 30 14.49 -3.82 -8.17
C SER A 30 14.12 -3.35 -9.58
N ASN A 31 13.46 -4.20 -10.37
CA ASN A 31 12.96 -3.88 -11.71
C ASN A 31 11.44 -3.64 -11.71
N TYR A 32 10.97 -2.77 -10.82
CA TYR A 32 9.53 -2.43 -10.74
C TYR A 32 9.02 -1.76 -12.03
N SER A 33 9.87 -1.09 -12.81
CA SER A 33 9.47 -0.44 -14.06
C SER A 33 8.84 -1.40 -15.06
N ARG A 34 9.39 -2.63 -15.19
CA ARG A 34 8.80 -3.67 -16.04
C ARG A 34 7.37 -4.01 -15.61
N ASP A 35 7.14 -4.15 -14.30
CA ASP A 35 5.82 -4.48 -13.77
C ASP A 35 4.85 -3.32 -14.00
N LEU A 36 5.29 -2.07 -13.78
CA LEU A 36 4.47 -0.87 -13.99
C LEU A 36 4.10 -0.64 -15.47
N THR A 37 5.03 -0.85 -16.41
CA THR A 37 4.74 -0.75 -17.84
C THR A 37 3.72 -1.81 -18.30
N ALA A 38 3.68 -2.96 -17.65
CA ALA A 38 2.69 -4.01 -17.96
C ALA A 38 1.28 -3.70 -17.41
N MET A 39 1.14 -2.74 -16.49
CA MET A 39 -0.14 -2.35 -15.90
C MET A 39 -0.94 -1.47 -16.87
N GLN A 40 -1.72 -2.11 -17.73
CA GLN A 40 -2.58 -1.44 -18.71
C GLN A 40 -4.01 -1.20 -18.20
N GLN A 41 -4.48 -1.98 -17.24
CA GLN A 41 -5.83 -1.81 -16.67
C GLN A 41 -5.86 -0.67 -15.63
N PRO A 42 -6.99 0.05 -15.50
CA PRO A 42 -7.16 1.04 -14.46
C PRO A 42 -6.91 0.45 -13.07
N PHE A 43 -6.17 1.17 -12.22
CA PHE A 43 -5.96 0.80 -10.84
C PHE A 43 -6.14 2.00 -9.91
N PHE A 44 -6.49 1.71 -8.66
CA PHE A 44 -6.63 2.71 -7.61
C PHE A 44 -5.65 2.44 -6.49
N LEU A 45 -4.84 3.44 -6.18
CA LEU A 45 -3.85 3.43 -5.12
C LEU A 45 -4.31 4.39 -4.03
N VAL A 46 -4.48 3.85 -2.82
CA VAL A 46 -4.72 4.64 -1.62
C VAL A 46 -3.54 4.45 -0.67
N ALA A 47 -2.98 5.55 -0.18
CA ALA A 47 -1.88 5.52 0.78
C ALA A 47 -2.04 6.65 1.81
N GLY A 48 -1.51 6.44 3.01
CA GLY A 48 -1.47 7.48 4.04
C GLY A 48 -0.29 8.42 3.85
N LEU A 49 -0.48 9.73 4.04
CA LEU A 49 0.61 10.71 3.94
C LEU A 49 1.66 10.57 5.05
N ASN A 50 1.31 9.95 6.18
CA ASN A 50 2.21 9.71 7.31
C ASN A 50 2.75 8.27 7.29
N ASP A 51 2.72 7.59 6.15
CA ASP A 51 3.25 6.24 5.99
C ASP A 51 4.75 6.19 6.34
N GLN A 52 5.11 5.25 7.22
CA GLN A 52 6.46 5.10 7.77
C GLN A 52 7.31 4.08 6.99
N ALA A 53 6.68 3.32 6.09
CA ALA A 53 7.32 2.31 5.25
C ALA A 53 7.54 2.81 3.81
N PHE A 54 6.68 3.71 3.31
CA PHE A 54 6.73 4.24 1.95
C PHE A 54 6.60 5.77 1.91
N ILE A 55 7.23 6.40 0.91
CA ILE A 55 7.06 7.84 0.63
C ILE A 55 5.82 8.00 -0.24
N ALA A 56 4.66 8.18 0.38
CA ALA A 56 3.36 8.16 -0.31
C ALA A 56 3.25 9.17 -1.47
N GLU A 57 3.83 10.36 -1.31
CA GLU A 57 3.85 11.40 -2.34
C GLU A 57 4.61 11.00 -3.61
N GLN A 58 5.50 9.99 -3.52
CA GLN A 58 6.29 9.51 -4.66
C GLN A 58 5.57 8.47 -5.52
N TYR A 59 4.41 7.93 -5.10
CA TYR A 59 3.69 6.93 -5.89
C TYR A 59 3.33 7.46 -7.28
N GLN A 60 2.62 8.58 -7.36
CA GLN A 60 2.19 9.13 -8.66
C GLN A 60 3.38 9.57 -9.53
N PRO A 61 4.33 10.40 -9.06
CA PRO A 61 5.49 10.79 -9.87
C PRO A 61 6.32 9.60 -10.38
N THR A 62 6.44 8.53 -9.58
CA THR A 62 7.18 7.32 -9.97
C THR A 62 6.40 6.50 -10.99
N PHE A 63 5.10 6.28 -10.78
CA PHE A 63 4.30 5.39 -11.60
C PHE A 63 3.90 6.03 -12.94
N SER A 64 3.61 7.33 -12.95
CA SER A 64 3.23 8.08 -14.16
C SER A 64 4.33 8.15 -15.22
N GLN A 65 5.57 7.75 -14.90
CA GLN A 65 6.64 7.57 -15.89
C GLN A 65 6.44 6.32 -16.75
N TYR A 66 5.69 5.32 -16.27
CA TYR A 66 5.57 4.00 -16.89
C TYR A 66 4.15 3.63 -17.30
N THR A 67 3.13 4.18 -16.64
CA THR A 67 1.71 3.92 -16.94
C THR A 67 0.84 5.13 -16.62
N GLN A 68 -0.23 5.34 -17.40
CA GLN A 68 -1.25 6.35 -17.15
C GLN A 68 -2.54 5.77 -16.55
N SER A 69 -2.56 4.47 -16.26
CA SER A 69 -3.77 3.78 -15.77
C SER A 69 -4.05 3.99 -14.28
N GLY A 70 -3.25 4.80 -13.59
CA GLY A 70 -3.30 4.97 -12.14
C GLY A 70 -4.20 6.11 -11.66
N HIS A 71 -5.00 5.82 -10.64
CA HIS A 71 -5.72 6.81 -9.85
C HIS A 71 -5.15 6.80 -8.42
N TYR A 72 -4.78 7.96 -7.89
CA TYR A 72 -4.07 8.07 -6.62
C TYR A 72 -4.88 8.88 -5.62
N HIS A 73 -5.03 8.38 -4.40
CA HIS A 73 -5.69 9.08 -3.30
C HIS A 73 -4.82 9.00 -2.04
N LEU A 74 -4.34 10.14 -1.58
CA LEU A 74 -3.48 10.22 -0.40
C LEU A 74 -4.28 10.75 0.78
N LEU A 75 -4.33 9.97 1.87
CA LEU A 75 -5.08 10.31 3.06
C LEU A 75 -4.19 11.10 4.05
N PRO A 76 -4.58 12.33 4.44
CA PRO A 76 -3.85 13.07 5.46
C PRO A 76 -3.93 12.37 6.80
N ASN A 77 -2.95 12.62 7.67
CA ASN A 77 -2.93 12.13 9.05
C ASN A 77 -3.06 10.60 9.19
N THR A 78 -2.70 9.84 8.16
CA THR A 78 -2.85 8.38 8.11
C THR A 78 -1.50 7.72 7.93
N GLY A 79 -1.14 6.80 8.82
CA GLY A 79 0.07 5.98 8.72
C GLY A 79 -0.12 4.69 7.92
N HIS A 80 0.93 3.86 7.84
CA HIS A 80 0.95 2.64 7.03
C HIS A 80 -0.12 1.62 7.44
N ILE A 81 -0.16 1.29 8.74
CA ILE A 81 -1.10 0.31 9.29
C ILE A 81 -2.46 0.96 9.58
N ASP A 82 -2.48 2.24 9.95
CA ASP A 82 -3.70 2.99 10.27
C ASP A 82 -4.67 3.04 9.08
N LEU A 83 -4.13 3.01 7.86
CA LEU A 83 -4.88 2.94 6.61
C LEU A 83 -5.95 1.84 6.65
N LEU A 84 -5.61 0.65 7.18
CA LEU A 84 -6.51 -0.51 7.22
C LEU A 84 -7.79 -0.27 8.04
N THR A 85 -7.73 0.68 8.96
CA THR A 85 -8.85 1.06 9.85
C THR A 85 -9.37 2.46 9.58
N HIS A 86 -8.88 3.15 8.55
CA HIS A 86 -9.32 4.50 8.23
C HIS A 86 -10.81 4.48 7.85
N PRO A 87 -11.67 5.33 8.46
CA PRO A 87 -13.12 5.25 8.29
C PRO A 87 -13.56 5.38 6.82
N ASP A 88 -12.84 6.20 6.05
CA ASP A 88 -13.19 6.48 4.66
C ASP A 88 -12.69 5.43 3.65
N LEU A 89 -11.77 4.53 4.05
CA LEU A 89 -11.11 3.63 3.10
C LEU A 89 -12.11 2.73 2.35
N SER A 90 -13.07 2.17 3.08
CA SER A 90 -14.08 1.27 2.51
C SER A 90 -14.96 1.98 1.47
N ALA A 91 -15.39 3.20 1.78
CA ALA A 91 -16.20 4.02 0.88
C ALA A 91 -15.43 4.44 -0.37
N LEU A 92 -14.16 4.84 -0.23
CA LEU A 92 -13.29 5.20 -1.35
C LEU A 92 -13.13 4.03 -2.35
N ILE A 93 -12.85 2.83 -1.84
CA ILE A 93 -12.72 1.63 -2.67
C ILE A 93 -14.06 1.28 -3.34
N ALA A 94 -15.16 1.30 -2.60
CA ALA A 94 -16.49 0.99 -3.13
C ALA A 94 -16.88 1.96 -4.26
N ASN A 95 -16.66 3.26 -4.06
CA ASN A 95 -16.95 4.30 -5.05
C ASN A 95 -16.10 4.17 -6.32
N TRP A 96 -14.82 3.81 -6.17
CA TRP A 96 -13.98 3.57 -7.34
C TRP A 96 -14.49 2.37 -8.14
N LEU A 97 -14.77 1.24 -7.48
CA LEU A 97 -15.25 0.02 -8.14
C LEU A 97 -16.60 0.20 -8.85
N THR A 98 -17.53 0.97 -8.29
CA THR A 98 -18.81 1.26 -8.93
C THR A 98 -18.67 2.17 -10.15
N THR A 99 -17.76 3.17 -10.07
CA THR A 99 -17.46 4.06 -11.20
C THR A 99 -16.81 3.32 -12.38
N GLN A 100 -15.95 2.33 -12.09
CA GLN A 100 -15.35 1.49 -13.14
C GLN A 100 -16.42 0.64 -13.86
N LYS A 101 -17.41 0.10 -13.14
CA LYS A 101 -18.51 -0.67 -13.77
C LYS A 101 -19.35 0.16 -14.74
N THR A 102 -19.51 1.45 -14.47
CA THR A 102 -20.29 2.34 -15.36
C THR A 102 -19.55 2.77 -16.63
N THR A 103 -18.23 2.56 -16.70
CA THR A 103 -17.38 3.02 -17.82
C THR A 103 -16.95 1.90 -18.78
N GLN A 104 -17.26 0.64 -18.46
CA GLN A 104 -16.94 -0.53 -19.28
C GLN A 104 -18.22 -1.03 -19.99
N PRO A 105 -18.31 -1.00 -21.34
CA PRO A 105 -19.50 -1.51 -22.03
C PRO A 105 -19.58 -3.04 -21.91
N ASN A 106 -20.81 -3.55 -21.82
CA ASN A 106 -21.14 -4.98 -21.84
C ASN A 106 -20.60 -5.70 -23.07
#